data_AF-A0A4P7LIU0-F1
#
_entry.id   AF-A0A4P7LIU0-F1
#
_cell.length_a   1.000
_cell.length_b   1.000
_cell.length_c   1.000
_cell.angle_alpha   90.00
_cell.angle_beta   90.00
_cell.angle_gamma   90.00
#
_symmetry.space_group_name_H-M   'P 1'
#
loop_
_entity.id
_entity.type
_entity.pdbx_description
1 polymer ?
#
loop_
_entity_poly.entity_id
_entity_poly.type
_entity_poly.pdbx_seq_one_letter_code
_entity_poly.pdbx_strand_id
1 'polypeptide(L)'
;MRYEPELLETHPLDRPIFIAAALRGWRLQRTADAYALYQRRGETLVLLADGLSFKDVANRFGAAGTTTLRQAVERDGLIWPDTFEEFLALASKI
;
A
#
# COMPACT_ATOMS: atom_id res chain seq x y z
N MET A 1 -3.63 4.35 -28.78
CA MET A 1 -2.62 3.80 -27.86
C MET A 1 -3.37 2.87 -26.92
N ARG A 2 -3.33 1.55 -27.16
CA ARG A 2 -3.97 0.56 -26.29
C ARG A 2 -3.04 0.37 -25.10
N TYR A 3 -3.52 0.65 -23.90
CA TYR A 3 -2.82 0.32 -22.67
C TYR A 3 -2.94 -1.20 -22.52
N GLU A 4 -1.94 -1.94 -22.98
CA GLU A 4 -1.84 -3.36 -22.65
C GLU A 4 -1.32 -3.42 -21.22
N PRO A 5 -2.11 -3.93 -20.26
CA PRO A 5 -1.57 -4.19 -18.93
C PRO A 5 -0.64 -5.38 -19.12
N GLU A 6 0.64 -5.11 -19.39
CA GLU A 6 1.68 -6.06 -19.06
C GLU A 6 1.39 -6.48 -17.62
N LEU A 7 1.13 -7.77 -17.42
CA LEU A 7 0.89 -8.36 -16.12
C LEU A 7 2.17 -8.10 -15.32
N LEU A 8 2.22 -6.95 -14.65
CA LEU A 8 3.24 -6.60 -13.68
C LEU A 8 3.30 -7.78 -12.73
N GLU A 9 4.36 -8.60 -12.86
CA GLU A 9 4.61 -9.67 -11.92
C GLU A 9 4.61 -9.02 -10.54
N THR A 10 3.61 -9.38 -9.74
CA THR A 10 3.47 -8.82 -8.40
C THR A 10 4.69 -9.28 -7.61
N HIS A 11 5.54 -8.34 -7.24
CA HIS A 11 6.71 -8.65 -6.45
C HIS A 11 6.20 -9.24 -5.12
N PRO A 12 6.80 -10.30 -4.53
CA PRO A 12 6.29 -10.89 -3.29
C PRO A 12 6.13 -9.88 -2.14
N LEU A 13 6.90 -8.79 -2.19
CA LEU A 13 6.83 -7.66 -1.24
C LEU A 13 5.72 -6.65 -1.52
N ASP A 14 5.05 -6.71 -2.68
CA ASP A 14 3.95 -5.82 -3.01
C ASP A 14 2.79 -6.00 -2.04
N ARG A 15 2.39 -7.25 -1.79
CA ARG A 15 1.23 -7.57 -0.96
C ARG A 15 1.27 -6.89 0.42
N PRO A 16 2.33 -7.01 1.24
CA PRO A 16 2.35 -6.36 2.55
C PRO A 16 2.31 -4.83 2.47
N ILE A 17 2.91 -4.21 1.45
CA ILE A 17 2.90 -2.75 1.34
C ILE A 17 1.55 -2.21 0.85
N PHE A 18 0.85 -2.96 -0.01
CA PHE A 18 -0.53 -2.66 -0.39
C PHE A 18 -1.49 -2.78 0.81
N ILE A 19 -1.32 -3.82 1.65
CA ILE A 19 -2.10 -3.96 2.89
C ILE A 19 -1.86 -2.76 3.81
N ALA A 20 -0.60 -2.41 4.05
CA ALA A 20 -0.23 -1.29 4.92
C ALA A 20 -0.78 0.06 4.42
N ALA A 21 -0.84 0.28 3.10
CA ALA A 21 -1.44 1.47 2.51
C ALA A 21 -2.96 1.50 2.70
N ALA A 22 -3.64 0.39 2.36
CA ALA A 22 -5.09 0.29 2.42
C ALA A 22 -5.63 0.47 3.84
N LEU A 23 -4.97 -0.11 4.85
CA LEU A 23 -5.35 0.06 6.26
C LEU A 23 -5.26 1.51 6.74
N ARG A 24 -4.46 2.35 6.09
CA ARG A 24 -4.32 3.79 6.36
C ARG A 24 -5.21 4.66 5.46
N GLY A 25 -6.10 4.05 4.68
CA GLY A 25 -6.97 4.76 3.74
C GLY A 25 -6.23 5.37 2.56
N TRP A 26 -5.02 4.88 2.25
CA TRP A 26 -4.24 5.32 1.10
C TRP A 26 -4.32 4.29 -0.02
N ARG A 27 -4.26 4.78 -1.25
CA ARG A 27 -4.15 3.94 -2.44
C ARG A 27 -2.71 3.96 -2.89
N LEU A 28 -2.06 2.80 -2.84
CA LEU A 28 -0.79 2.59 -3.52
C LEU A 28 -1.09 2.09 -4.94
N GLN A 29 -0.24 2.45 -5.89
CA GLN A 29 -0.27 1.91 -7.25
C GLN A 29 1.16 1.55 -7.66
N ARG A 30 1.36 0.32 -8.12
CA ARG A 30 2.62 -0.11 -8.73
C ARG A 30 2.69 0.44 -10.15
N THR A 31 3.80 1.08 -10.49
CA THR A 31 4.19 1.43 -11.86
C THR A 31 5.29 0.46 -12.31
N ALA A 32 5.81 0.59 -13.55
CA ALA A 32 6.84 -0.32 -14.08
C ALA A 32 7.96 -0.61 -13.08
N ASP A 33 8.58 0.45 -12.54
CA ASP A 33 9.71 0.34 -11.62
C ASP A 33 9.48 0.96 -10.24
N ALA A 34 8.38 1.70 -10.03
CA ALA A 34 8.16 2.48 -8.82
C ALA A 34 6.76 2.29 -8.21
N TYR A 35 6.47 3.05 -7.17
CA TYR A 35 5.14 3.17 -6.58
C TYR A 35 4.68 4.62 -6.57
N ALA A 36 3.40 4.81 -6.87
CA ALA A 36 2.68 6.06 -6.68
C ALA A 36 1.73 5.93 -5.49
N LEU A 37 1.70 6.95 -4.64
CA LEU A 37 0.88 7.01 -3.44
C LEU A 37 -0.21 8.07 -3.61
N TYR A 38 -1.45 7.68 -3.38
CA TYR A 38 -2.63 8.52 -3.50
C TYR A 38 -3.40 8.58 -2.19
N GLN A 39 -3.98 9.74 -1.89
CA GLN A 39 -4.96 9.91 -0.83
C GLN A 39 -6.34 10.10 -1.43
N ARG A 40 -7.33 9.39 -0.89
CA ARG A 40 -8.73 9.64 -1.22
C ARG A 40 -9.21 10.91 -0.51
N ARG A 41 -9.72 11.88 -1.27
CA ARG A 41 -10.38 13.10 -0.77
C ARG A 41 -11.77 13.19 -1.39
N GLY A 42 -12.77 12.67 -0.68
CA GLY A 42 -14.12 12.49 -1.22
C GLY A 42 -14.12 11.52 -2.41
N GLU A 43 -14.55 12.02 -3.57
CA GLU A 43 -14.58 11.26 -4.83
C GLU A 43 -13.28 11.39 -5.65
N THR A 44 -12.32 12.21 -5.20
CA THR A 44 -11.06 12.44 -5.93
C THR A 44 -9.90 11.67 -5.30
N LEU A 45 -9.03 11.12 -6.15
CA LEU A 45 -7.72 10.62 -5.75
C LEU A 45 -6.68 11.70 -5.98
N VAL A 46 -6.01 12.12 -4.91
CA VAL A 46 -4.93 13.11 -4.98
C VAL A 46 -3.60 12.38 -4.92
N LEU A 47 -2.76 12.58 -5.94
CA LEU A 47 -1.39 12.08 -5.94
C LEU A 47 -0.59 12.79 -4.85
N LEU A 48 -0.09 12.03 -3.87
CA LEU A 48 0.76 12.55 -2.81
C LEU A 48 2.25 12.46 -3.19
N ALA A 49 2.64 11.40 -3.90
CA ALA A 49 3.99 11.20 -4.39
C ALA A 49 4.02 10.11 -5.46
N ASP A 50 5.02 10.20 -6.33
CA ASP A 50 5.31 9.24 -7.39
C ASP A 50 6.81 8.91 -7.41
N GLY A 51 7.21 7.88 -8.15
CA GLY A 51 8.60 7.47 -8.30
C GLY A 51 9.19 6.84 -7.04
N LEU A 52 8.36 6.36 -6.10
CA LEU A 52 8.83 5.81 -4.84
C LEU A 52 9.39 4.39 -5.01
N SER A 53 10.51 4.10 -4.36
CA SER A 53 10.95 2.71 -4.19
C SER A 53 10.13 2.00 -3.11
N PHE A 54 10.21 0.67 -3.04
CA PHE A 54 9.64 -0.10 -1.92
C PHE A 54 10.10 0.44 -0.56
N LYS A 55 11.39 0.75 -0.45
CA LYS A 55 12.00 1.27 0.79
C LYS A 55 11.41 2.64 1.16
N ASP A 56 11.18 3.52 0.19
CA ASP A 56 10.60 4.84 0.45
C ASP A 56 9.18 4.73 0.98
N VAL A 57 8.38 3.84 0.39
CA VAL A 57 7.01 3.59 0.84
C VAL A 57 7.00 2.94 2.22
N ALA A 58 7.87 1.94 2.47
CA ALA A 58 7.96 1.27 3.76
C ALA A 58 8.36 2.25 4.89
N ASN A 59 9.36 3.11 4.63
CA ASN A 59 9.77 4.16 5.55
C ASN A 59 8.63 5.15 5.83
N ARG A 60 7.86 5.54 4.81
CA ARG A 60 6.68 6.41 4.98
C ARG A 60 5.59 5.77 5.82
N PHE A 61 5.50 4.44 5.82
CA PHE A 61 4.56 3.69 6.67
C PHE A 61 5.14 3.38 8.04
N GLY A 62 6.33 3.90 8.38
CA GLY A 62 6.97 3.70 9.67
C GLY A 62 7.66 2.34 9.83
N ALA A 63 7.80 1.56 8.77
CA ALA A 63 8.57 0.33 8.72
C ALA A 63 10.02 0.63 8.33
N ALA A 64 10.76 1.22 9.28
CA ALA A 64 12.17 1.55 9.13
C ALA A 64 13.04 0.76 10.14
N GLY A 65 14.29 0.48 9.77
CA GLY A 65 15.22 -0.28 10.61
C GLY A 65 14.76 -1.73 10.82
N THR A 66 14.49 -2.12 12.06
CA THR A 66 13.99 -3.46 12.42
C THR A 66 12.47 -3.55 12.52
N THR A 67 11.76 -2.43 12.33
CA THR A 67 10.29 -2.40 12.40
C THR A 67 9.68 -2.93 11.10
N THR A 68 8.86 -3.97 11.22
CA THR A 68 8.10 -4.54 10.10
C THR A 68 6.86 -3.70 9.76
N LEU A 69 6.31 -3.87 8.55
CA LEU A 69 5.05 -3.23 8.16
C LEU A 69 3.88 -3.61 9.07
N ARG A 70 3.85 -4.88 9.54
CA ARG A 70 2.88 -5.36 10.54
C ARG A 70 2.98 -4.56 11.83
N GLN A 71 4.16 -4.52 12.43
CA GLN A 71 4.38 -3.79 13.67
C GLN A 71 4.07 -2.29 13.53
N ALA A 72 4.37 -1.69 12.38
CA ALA A 72 4.06 -0.29 12.13
C ALA A 72 2.54 -0.04 12.04
N VAL A 73 1.78 -0.94 11.41
CA VAL A 73 0.30 -0.90 11.38
C VAL A 73 -0.29 -1.09 12.77
N GLU A 74 0.19 -2.08 13.52
CA GLU A 74 -0.29 -2.38 14.88
C GLU A 74 0.00 -1.23 15.85
N ARG A 75 1.16 -0.56 15.72
CA ARG A 75 1.49 0.66 16.47
C ARG A 75 0.49 1.79 16.21
N ASP A 76 -0.01 1.88 14.99
CA ASP A 76 -1.01 2.89 14.59
C ASP A 76 -2.44 2.50 15.06
N GLY A 77 -2.58 1.40 15.81
CA GLY A 77 -3.86 0.91 16.36
C GLY A 77 -4.70 0.11 15.37
N LEU A 78 -4.13 -0.27 14.22
CA LEU A 78 -4.80 -1.02 13.16
C LEU A 78 -4.49 -2.51 13.28
N ILE A 79 -5.42 -3.36 12.88
CA ILE A 79 -5.23 -4.82 12.90
C ILE A 79 -4.62 -5.26 11.58
N TRP A 80 -3.50 -5.97 11.64
CA TRP A 80 -2.92 -6.61 10.46
C TRP A 80 -3.71 -7.88 10.11
N PRO A 81 -4.19 -8.05 8.87
CA PRO A 81 -4.89 -9.26 8.46
C PRO A 81 -3.91 -10.42 8.25
N ASP A 82 -4.20 -11.57 8.86
CA ASP A 82 -3.47 -12.81 8.64
C ASP A 82 -3.98 -13.54 7.38
N THR A 83 -5.23 -13.29 6.99
CA THR A 83 -5.84 -13.87 5.78
C THR A 83 -6.26 -12.82 4.74
N PHE A 84 -6.46 -13.26 3.50
CA PHE A 84 -6.99 -12.39 2.44
C PHE A 84 -8.44 -11.95 2.71
N GLU A 85 -9.25 -12.83 3.30
CA GLU A 85 -10.64 -12.52 3.66
C GLU A 85 -10.70 -11.44 4.75
N GLU A 86 -9.85 -11.53 5.78
CA GLU A 86 -9.72 -10.49 6.80
C GLU A 86 -9.30 -9.15 6.19
N PHE A 87 -8.37 -9.18 5.23
CA PHE A 87 -7.99 -7.97 4.50
C PHE A 87 -9.18 -7.34 3.77
N LEU A 88 -9.98 -8.12 3.03
CA LEU A 88 -11.16 -7.61 2.34
C LEU A 88 -12.22 -7.08 3.32
N ALA A 89 -12.40 -7.75 4.45
CA ALA A 89 -13.32 -7.32 5.51
C ALA A 89 -12.89 -6.01 6.18
N LEU A 90 -11.57 -5.74 6.25
CA LEU A 90 -11.02 -4.48 6.74
C LEU A 90 -11.11 -3.39 5.66
N ALA A 91 -10.66 -3.68 4.44
CA ALA A 91 -10.62 -2.72 3.34
C ALA A 91 -12.01 -2.23 2.89
N SER A 92 -13.06 -3.04 3.05
CA SER A 92 -14.45 -2.64 2.73
C SER A 92 -15.07 -1.67 3.75
N LYS A 93 -14.45 -1.50 4.93
CA LYS A 93 -14.93 -0.60 5.99
C LYS A 93 -14.30 0.80 5.94
N ILE A 94 -13.34 1.03 5.03
CA ILE A 94 -12.52 2.25 4.91
C ILE A 94 -12.92 2.99 3.62
#